data_AF-A0A355EZQ6-F1
#
_entry.id   AF-A0A355EZQ6-F1
#
_cell.length_a   1.000
_cell.length_b   1.000
_cell.length_c   1.000
_cell.angle_alpha   90.00
_cell.angle_beta   90.00
_cell.angle_gamma   90.00
#
_symmetry.space_group_name_H-M   'P 1'
#
loop_
_entity.id
_entity.type
_entity.pdbx_description
1 polymer ?
#
loop_
_entity_poly.entity_id
_entity_poly.type
_entity_poly.pdbx_seq_one_letter_code
_entity_poly.pdbx_strand_id
1 'polypeptide(L)'
;SPLRRDPALQDEVAQLRRRVVELQQDARMNEVEIARLRQQVAELETQKTGARPAAPVNAPAPPPPAAPQPTPRPAPPRPAPVAPAPAPEAIEEEDLDVPQAAPSPSPTPAPVRPAAPAPAVAPAVDDAELLSLSAQALYDRGYTLFHQARYVDAEASFQRFLQNNPDSELADNAQYW
;
A
#
# COMPACT_ATOMS: atom_id res chain seq x y z
N SER A 1 8.69 19.05 54.39
CA SER A 1 8.19 17.74 53.94
C SER A 1 8.86 17.37 52.64
N PRO A 2 9.60 16.26 52.54
CA PRO A 2 10.20 15.88 51.27
C PRO A 2 9.08 15.46 50.31
N LEU A 3 9.14 15.93 49.07
CA LEU A 3 8.29 15.51 47.96
C LEU A 3 8.38 13.98 47.83
N ARG A 4 7.31 13.28 48.22
CA ARG A 4 7.18 11.84 48.07
C ARG A 4 7.17 11.56 46.57
N ARG A 5 8.25 10.98 46.04
CA ARG A 5 8.30 10.55 44.63
C ARG A 5 7.21 9.51 44.40
N ASP A 6 6.36 9.72 43.41
CA ASP A 6 5.32 8.77 43.07
C ASP A 6 5.93 7.47 42.52
N PRO A 7 5.61 6.30 43.11
CA PRO A 7 6.12 5.02 42.63
C PRO A 7 5.67 4.71 41.20
N ALA A 8 4.45 5.12 40.84
CA ALA A 8 3.91 4.94 39.48
C ALA A 8 4.78 5.60 38.41
N LEU A 9 5.29 6.81 38.65
CA LEU A 9 6.20 7.49 37.71
C LEU A 9 7.54 6.76 37.58
N GLN A 10 8.00 6.09 38.62
CA GLN A 10 9.25 5.33 38.58
C GLN A 10 9.07 4.05 37.75
N ASP A 11 7.94 3.38 37.88
CA ASP A 11 7.60 2.19 37.09
C ASP A 11 7.45 2.53 35.60
N GLU A 12 6.80 3.65 35.28
CA GLU A 12 6.67 4.13 33.91
C GLU A 12 8.04 4.47 33.30
N VAL A 13 8.91 5.18 34.03
CA VAL A 13 10.28 5.46 33.58
C VAL A 13 11.07 4.17 33.35
N ALA A 14 10.90 3.16 34.20
CA ALA A 14 11.54 1.86 34.01
C ALA A 14 11.01 1.13 32.77
N GLN A 15 9.69 1.18 32.52
CA GLN A 15 9.07 0.60 31.33
C GLN A 15 9.54 1.30 30.05
N LEU A 16 9.53 2.64 30.02
CA LEU A 16 10.00 3.43 28.89
C LEU A 16 11.46 3.16 28.57
N ARG A 17 12.33 3.05 29.59
CA ARG A 17 13.74 2.70 29.39
C ARG A 17 13.90 1.33 28.74
N ARG A 18 13.14 0.32 29.18
CA ARG A 18 13.15 -1.01 28.55
C ARG A 18 12.70 -0.92 27.09
N ARG A 19 11.63 -0.18 26.81
CA ARG A 19 11.12 -0.01 25.45
C ARG A 19 12.09 0.70 24.52
N VAL A 20 12.81 1.72 25.02
CA VAL A 20 13.85 2.41 24.25
C VAL A 20 15.00 1.46 23.89
N VAL A 21 15.43 0.61 24.81
CA VAL A 21 16.49 -0.37 24.53
C VAL A 21 16.05 -1.37 23.47
N GLU A 22 14.82 -1.88 23.57
CA GLU A 22 14.22 -2.79 22.58
C GLU A 22 14.16 -2.14 21.20
N LEU A 23 13.62 -0.93 21.09
CA LEU A 23 13.54 -0.20 19.82
C LEU A 23 14.91 0.10 19.20
N GLN A 24 15.92 0.40 20.03
CA GLN A 24 17.29 0.60 19.54
C GLN A 24 17.90 -0.70 19.00
N GLN A 25 17.57 -1.84 19.60
CA GLN A 25 18.02 -3.14 19.12
C GLN A 25 17.36 -3.50 17.80
N ASP A 26 16.05 -3.28 17.68
CA ASP A 26 15.30 -3.51 16.45
C ASP A 26 15.81 -2.62 15.32
N ALA A 27 16.06 -1.33 15.60
CA ALA A 27 16.60 -0.39 14.62
C ALA A 27 17.95 -0.86 14.06
N ARG A 28 18.86 -1.36 14.91
CA ARG A 28 20.14 -1.92 14.47
C ARG A 28 19.98 -3.15 13.58
N MET A 29 19.03 -4.02 13.90
CA MET A 29 18.76 -5.20 13.08
C MET A 29 18.23 -4.80 11.70
N ASN A 30 17.27 -3.89 11.68
CA ASN A 30 16.68 -3.36 10.45
C ASN A 30 17.73 -2.65 9.58
N GLU A 31 18.65 -1.89 10.18
CA GLU A 31 19.77 -1.26 9.45
C GLU A 31 20.63 -2.29 8.72
N VAL A 32 20.95 -3.42 9.38
CA VAL A 32 21.72 -4.51 8.77
C VAL A 32 20.94 -5.18 7.64
N GLU A 33 19.65 -5.40 7.83
CA GLU A 33 18.79 -5.99 6.80
C GLU A 33 18.66 -5.07 5.58
N ILE A 34 18.44 -3.76 5.79
CA ILE A 34 18.41 -2.77 4.71
C ILE A 34 19.74 -2.73 3.95
N ALA A 35 20.87 -2.76 4.65
CA ALA A 35 22.18 -2.80 4.01
C ALA A 35 22.34 -4.05 3.12
N ARG A 36 21.90 -5.22 3.62
CA ARG A 36 21.92 -6.48 2.87
C ARG A 36 21.02 -6.43 1.64
N LEU A 37 19.79 -5.95 1.78
CA LEU A 37 18.84 -5.85 0.67
C LEU A 37 19.36 -4.90 -0.41
N ARG A 38 19.95 -3.76 -0.03
CA ARG A 38 20.59 -2.83 -0.97
C ARG A 38 21.73 -3.50 -1.76
N GLN A 39 22.54 -4.32 -1.10
CA GLN A 39 23.59 -5.07 -1.79
C GLN A 39 23.02 -6.05 -2.80
N GLN A 40 21.98 -6.80 -2.44
CA GLN A 40 21.31 -7.72 -3.36
C GLN A 40 20.70 -7.01 -4.57
N VAL A 41 20.08 -5.84 -4.36
CA VAL A 41 19.55 -5.03 -5.45
C VAL A 41 20.66 -4.58 -6.40
N ALA A 42 21.79 -4.10 -5.88
CA ALA A 42 22.93 -3.70 -6.70
C ALA A 42 23.51 -4.88 -7.52
N GLU A 43 23.60 -6.07 -6.92
CA GLU A 43 24.02 -7.29 -7.61
C GLU A 43 23.04 -7.67 -8.74
N LEU A 44 21.73 -7.61 -8.48
CA LEU A 44 20.71 -7.89 -9.51
C LEU A 44 20.71 -6.85 -10.64
N GLU A 45 20.91 -5.58 -10.32
CA GLU A 45 21.00 -4.50 -11.31
C GLU A 45 22.23 -4.66 -12.20
N THR A 46 23.40 -5.00 -11.65
CA THR A 46 24.60 -5.27 -12.45
C THR A 46 24.43 -6.50 -13.33
N GLN A 47 23.78 -7.56 -12.85
CA GLN A 47 23.49 -8.75 -13.64
C GLN A 47 22.51 -8.47 -14.79
N LYS A 48 21.48 -7.66 -14.54
CA LYS A 48 20.50 -7.24 -15.56
C LYS A 48 21.10 -6.30 -16.60
N THR A 49 22.03 -5.43 -16.19
CA THR A 49 22.67 -4.44 -17.09
C THR A 49 23.85 -5.04 -17.86
N GLY A 50 24.55 -6.02 -17.28
CA GLY A 50 25.66 -6.75 -17.91
C GLY A 50 25.25 -7.67 -19.07
N ALA A 51 23.95 -7.96 -19.23
CA ALA A 51 23.43 -8.74 -20.36
C ALA A 51 23.28 -7.94 -21.67
N ARG A 52 23.56 -6.63 -21.68
CA ARG A 52 23.63 -5.84 -22.92
C ARG A 52 25.08 -5.48 -23.22
N PRO A 53 25.76 -6.19 -24.15
CA PRO A 53 27.05 -5.72 -24.64
C PRO A 53 26.82 -4.40 -25.40
N ALA A 54 27.05 -3.28 -24.71
CA ALA A 54 27.24 -1.99 -25.35
C ALA A 54 28.63 -2.01 -25.99
N ALA A 55 28.68 -1.97 -27.31
CA ALA A 55 29.90 -1.73 -28.06
C ALA A 55 30.61 -0.45 -27.54
N PRO A 56 31.95 -0.42 -27.45
CA PRO A 56 32.67 0.76 -27.02
C PRO A 56 32.66 1.82 -28.13
N VAL A 57 31.77 2.82 -28.04
CA VAL A 57 31.92 4.05 -28.80
C VAL A 57 32.83 4.97 -28.00
N ASN A 58 34.12 4.81 -28.25
CA ASN A 58 35.17 5.73 -27.82
C ASN A 58 35.30 6.82 -28.89
N ALA A 59 34.75 8.01 -28.64
CA ALA A 59 35.22 9.28 -29.22
C ALA A 59 34.56 10.48 -28.50
N PRO A 60 35.34 11.47 -28.01
CA PRO A 60 34.79 12.73 -27.52
C PRO A 60 34.40 13.63 -28.71
N ALA A 61 33.12 13.91 -28.87
CA ALA A 61 32.62 14.91 -29.81
C ALA A 61 32.70 16.33 -29.19
N PRO A 62 33.10 17.36 -29.96
CA PRO A 62 33.23 18.74 -29.48
C PRO A 62 31.88 19.35 -29.08
N PRO A 63 31.86 20.34 -28.17
CA PRO A 63 30.62 21.01 -27.78
C PRO A 63 30.02 21.80 -28.96
N PRO A 64 28.71 21.72 -29.20
CA PRO A 64 28.03 22.60 -30.15
C PRO A 64 28.00 24.06 -29.65
N PRO A 65 28.00 25.05 -30.56
CA PRO A 65 27.91 26.47 -30.20
C PRO A 65 26.57 26.78 -29.52
N ALA A 66 26.62 27.68 -28.54
CA ALA A 66 25.49 28.17 -27.78
C ALA A 66 24.36 28.67 -28.68
N ALA A 67 23.21 28.00 -28.62
CA ALA A 67 21.95 28.50 -29.16
C ALA A 67 21.35 29.55 -28.20
N PRO A 68 20.68 30.60 -28.73
CA PRO A 68 20.18 31.72 -27.95
C PRO A 68 19.13 31.31 -26.91
N GLN A 69 19.22 31.92 -25.72
CA GLN A 69 18.29 31.71 -24.62
C GLN A 69 16.85 32.04 -25.04
N PRO A 70 15.85 31.21 -24.67
CA PRO A 70 14.45 31.54 -24.88
C PRO A 70 14.06 32.75 -24.03
N THR A 71 13.42 33.73 -24.65
CA THR A 71 12.80 34.86 -23.95
C THR A 71 11.70 34.37 -22.98
N PRO A 72 11.52 35.02 -21.83
CA PRO A 72 10.52 34.62 -20.85
C PRO A 72 9.10 34.80 -21.43
N ARG A 73 8.35 33.70 -21.41
CA ARG A 73 6.92 33.66 -21.73
C ARG A 73 6.14 34.50 -20.70
N PRO A 74 5.19 35.35 -21.11
CA PRO A 74 4.36 36.09 -20.17
C PRO A 74 3.53 35.14 -19.31
N ALA A 75 3.51 35.39 -18.01
CA ALA A 75 2.74 34.64 -17.02
C ALA A 75 1.22 34.76 -17.30
N PRO A 76 0.43 33.69 -17.12
CA PRO A 76 -1.02 33.79 -17.15
C PRO A 76 -1.52 34.63 -15.95
N PRO A 77 -2.65 35.35 -16.08
CA PRO A 77 -3.22 36.11 -14.99
C PRO A 77 -3.67 35.20 -13.86
N ARG A 78 -3.42 35.69 -12.64
CA ARG A 78 -3.81 35.09 -11.36
C ARG A 78 -5.35 35.02 -11.28
N PRO A 79 -5.97 33.87 -10.97
CA PRO A 79 -7.38 33.84 -10.60
C PRO A 79 -7.60 34.60 -9.29
N ALA A 80 -8.66 35.41 -9.25
CA ALA A 80 -9.12 36.15 -8.09
C ALA A 80 -9.59 35.22 -6.95
N PRO A 81 -9.57 35.66 -5.68
CA PRO A 81 -10.09 34.88 -4.57
C PRO A 81 -11.62 34.90 -4.60
N VAL A 82 -12.24 33.74 -4.76
CA VAL A 82 -13.68 33.55 -4.51
C VAL A 82 -13.82 33.04 -3.07
N ALA A 83 -14.39 33.88 -2.21
CA ALA A 83 -14.93 33.48 -0.91
C ALA A 83 -16.47 33.32 -1.03
N PRO A 84 -17.17 32.86 0.01
CA PRO A 84 -17.46 31.47 0.35
C PRO A 84 -18.93 31.06 0.05
N ALA A 85 -19.15 29.74 0.07
CA ALA A 85 -20.38 28.93 0.27
C ALA A 85 -21.79 29.58 0.20
N PRO A 86 -22.77 28.79 -0.28
CA PRO A 86 -23.70 28.20 0.69
C PRO A 86 -23.79 26.68 0.58
N ALA A 87 -24.17 26.07 1.71
CA ALA A 87 -24.36 24.64 1.94
C ALA A 87 -25.76 24.15 1.49
N PRO A 88 -26.13 22.91 1.80
CA PRO A 88 -26.33 21.80 0.88
C PRO A 88 -27.77 21.72 0.36
N GLU A 89 -27.94 21.50 -0.96
CA GLU A 89 -29.22 21.05 -1.50
C GLU A 89 -29.33 19.53 -1.37
N ALA A 90 -30.46 19.12 -0.81
CA ALA A 90 -30.94 17.76 -0.73
C ALA A 90 -30.92 17.12 -2.12
N ILE A 91 -30.37 15.91 -2.22
CA ILE A 91 -30.63 15.04 -3.35
C ILE A 91 -31.54 13.95 -2.81
N GLU A 92 -32.77 14.03 -3.30
CA GLU A 92 -33.89 13.14 -3.08
C GLU A 92 -33.55 11.69 -3.45
N GLU A 93 -34.20 10.78 -2.73
CA GLU A 93 -34.29 9.36 -3.04
C GLU A 93 -34.87 9.18 -4.46
N GLU A 94 -34.02 8.79 -5.42
CA GLU A 94 -34.47 8.26 -6.70
C GLU A 94 -34.44 6.73 -6.65
N ASP A 95 -35.61 6.21 -6.27
CA ASP A 95 -36.17 4.93 -6.65
C ASP A 95 -35.92 4.66 -8.15
N LEU A 96 -35.02 3.72 -8.45
CA LEU A 96 -34.88 3.14 -9.79
C LEU A 96 -34.69 1.62 -9.68
N ASP A 97 -35.86 0.97 -9.69
CA ASP A 97 -36.20 -0.16 -10.55
C ASP A 97 -35.27 -1.39 -10.49
N VAL A 98 -35.79 -2.38 -9.76
CA VAL A 98 -35.35 -3.77 -9.71
C VAL A 98 -35.54 -4.44 -11.08
N PRO A 99 -34.48 -4.95 -11.76
CA PRO A 99 -34.69 -5.95 -12.78
C PRO A 99 -34.92 -7.30 -12.10
N GLN A 100 -36.20 -7.67 -11.99
CA GLN A 100 -36.65 -8.98 -11.57
C GLN A 100 -36.11 -10.07 -12.51
N ALA A 101 -35.05 -10.75 -12.09
CA ALA A 101 -34.55 -11.94 -12.76
C ALA A 101 -35.52 -13.11 -12.54
N ALA A 102 -35.96 -13.72 -13.64
CA ALA A 102 -36.88 -14.84 -13.70
C ALA A 102 -36.40 -16.08 -12.89
N PRO A 103 -37.31 -16.92 -12.35
CA PRO A 103 -36.94 -18.17 -11.71
C PRO A 103 -36.51 -19.22 -12.75
N SER A 104 -35.25 -19.67 -12.66
CA SER A 104 -34.77 -20.84 -13.40
C SER A 104 -35.22 -22.14 -12.70
N PRO A 105 -35.59 -23.20 -13.46
CA PRO A 105 -36.12 -24.45 -12.92
C PRO A 105 -35.07 -25.28 -12.17
N SER A 106 -35.54 -26.02 -11.16
CA SER A 106 -34.77 -26.93 -10.30
C SER A 106 -33.96 -27.97 -11.10
N PRO A 107 -32.74 -28.34 -10.65
CA PRO A 107 -32.00 -29.45 -11.24
C PRO A 107 -32.59 -30.80 -10.83
N THR A 108 -32.88 -31.65 -11.82
CA THR A 108 -33.13 -33.08 -11.65
C THR A 108 -31.89 -33.77 -11.04
N PRO A 109 -32.04 -34.71 -10.08
CA PRO A 109 -30.90 -35.40 -9.50
C PRO A 109 -30.29 -36.40 -10.49
N ALA A 110 -29.00 -36.27 -10.77
CA ALA A 110 -28.22 -37.25 -11.51
C ALA A 110 -27.91 -38.49 -10.63
N PRO A 111 -27.74 -39.69 -11.23
CA PRO A 111 -27.49 -40.93 -10.50
C PRO A 111 -26.11 -40.92 -9.84
N VAL A 112 -26.08 -41.30 -8.56
CA VAL A 112 -24.88 -41.53 -7.76
C VAL A 112 -23.96 -42.58 -8.41
N ARG A 113 -22.75 -42.17 -8.80
CA ARG A 113 -21.64 -43.08 -9.13
C ARG A 113 -20.87 -43.46 -7.86
N PRO A 114 -20.34 -44.69 -7.75
CA PRO A 114 -19.58 -45.15 -6.59
C PRO A 114 -18.29 -44.34 -6.40
N ALA A 115 -17.99 -44.03 -5.13
CA ALA A 115 -16.84 -43.27 -4.67
C ALA A 115 -15.51 -43.88 -5.13
N ALA A 116 -14.70 -43.08 -5.83
CA ALA A 116 -13.27 -43.30 -5.94
C ALA A 116 -12.58 -42.81 -4.64
N PRO A 117 -11.50 -43.46 -4.19
CA PRO A 117 -10.80 -43.07 -2.96
C PRO A 117 -10.20 -41.66 -3.09
N ALA A 118 -10.45 -40.84 -2.08
CA ALA A 118 -10.00 -39.46 -1.98
C ALA A 118 -8.47 -39.36 -2.02
N PRO A 119 -7.89 -38.36 -2.72
CA PRO A 119 -6.49 -38.00 -2.52
C PRO A 119 -6.31 -37.48 -1.09
N ALA A 120 -5.20 -37.89 -0.48
CA ALA A 120 -4.78 -37.53 0.87
C ALA A 120 -4.85 -36.02 1.11
N VAL A 121 -5.43 -35.66 2.26
CA VAL A 121 -5.59 -34.30 2.78
C VAL A 121 -4.21 -33.65 2.90
N ALA A 122 -3.90 -32.72 1.99
CA ALA A 122 -2.89 -31.69 2.24
C ALA A 122 -3.38 -30.83 3.43
N PRO A 123 -2.48 -30.27 4.27
CA PRO A 123 -2.90 -29.40 5.35
C PRO A 123 -3.71 -28.24 4.75
N ALA A 124 -4.98 -28.14 5.14
CA ALA A 124 -5.80 -26.98 4.84
C ALA A 124 -5.17 -25.82 5.60
N VAL A 125 -4.42 -24.98 4.88
CA VAL A 125 -4.11 -23.63 5.34
C VAL A 125 -5.45 -22.97 5.62
N ASP A 126 -5.66 -22.53 6.85
CA ASP A 126 -6.90 -21.89 7.27
C ASP A 126 -7.24 -20.77 6.28
N ASP A 127 -8.43 -20.82 5.67
CA ASP A 127 -8.87 -19.82 4.68
C ASP A 127 -8.79 -18.39 5.25
N ALA A 128 -8.93 -18.25 6.58
CA ALA A 128 -8.74 -17.00 7.31
C ALA A 128 -7.29 -16.47 7.24
N GLU A 129 -6.28 -17.35 7.31
CA GLU A 129 -4.87 -16.97 7.18
C GLU A 129 -4.55 -16.52 5.76
N LEU A 130 -5.08 -17.21 4.75
CA LEU A 130 -4.96 -16.82 3.35
C LEU A 130 -5.63 -15.47 3.05
N LEU A 131 -6.82 -15.24 3.59
CA LEU A 131 -7.51 -13.95 3.48
C LEU A 131 -6.71 -12.84 4.17
N SER A 132 -6.17 -13.08 5.37
CA SER A 132 -5.31 -12.13 6.08
C SER A 132 -4.05 -11.76 5.28
N LEU A 133 -3.36 -12.75 4.73
CA LEU A 133 -2.18 -12.51 3.88
C LEU A 133 -2.54 -11.70 2.62
N SER A 134 -3.70 -11.97 2.03
CA SER A 134 -4.18 -11.25 0.84
C SER A 134 -4.58 -9.81 1.16
N ALA A 135 -5.18 -9.58 2.35
CA ALA A 135 -5.54 -8.28 2.86
C ALA A 135 -4.28 -7.44 3.12
N GLN A 136 -3.28 -8.01 3.81
CA GLN A 136 -2.00 -7.35 4.06
C GLN A 136 -1.32 -6.88 2.76
N ALA A 137 -1.25 -7.74 1.74
CA ALA A 137 -0.62 -7.39 0.47
C ALA A 137 -1.33 -6.22 -0.26
N LEU A 138 -2.66 -6.15 -0.18
CA LEU A 138 -3.43 -5.04 -0.75
C LEU A 138 -3.22 -3.73 0.03
N TYR A 139 -3.16 -3.81 1.35
CA TYR A 139 -2.85 -2.67 2.21
C TYR A 139 -1.45 -2.12 1.94
N ASP A 140 -0.44 -2.99 1.89
CA ASP A 140 0.97 -2.62 1.65
C ASP A 140 1.18 -1.95 0.30
N ARG A 141 0.39 -2.34 -0.71
CA ARG A 141 0.38 -1.68 -2.02
C ARG A 141 -0.06 -0.22 -1.90
N GLY A 142 -1.17 0.05 -1.20
CA GLY A 142 -1.64 1.42 -0.97
C GLY A 142 -0.60 2.26 -0.22
N TYR A 143 -0.02 1.67 0.82
CA TYR A 143 1.02 2.30 1.63
C TYR A 143 2.28 2.63 0.81
N THR A 144 2.70 1.73 -0.08
CA THR A 144 3.83 1.97 -0.99
C THR A 144 3.55 3.13 -1.94
N LEU A 145 2.34 3.23 -2.49
CA LEU A 145 1.94 4.33 -3.37
C LEU A 145 1.94 5.67 -2.63
N PHE A 146 1.49 5.68 -1.37
CA PHE A 146 1.53 6.86 -0.51
C PHE A 146 2.96 7.37 -0.32
N HIS A 147 3.92 6.50 0.02
CA HIS A 147 5.33 6.86 0.19
C HIS A 147 6.02 7.31 -1.12
N GLN A 148 5.46 6.95 -2.28
CA GLN A 148 5.89 7.44 -3.58
C GLN A 148 5.27 8.80 -3.96
N ALA A 149 4.54 9.45 -3.05
CA ALA A 149 3.76 10.66 -3.28
C ALA A 149 2.69 10.52 -4.37
N ARG A 150 2.24 9.27 -4.64
CA ARG A 150 1.19 8.96 -5.60
C ARG A 150 -0.17 8.88 -4.89
N TYR A 151 -0.61 10.00 -4.33
CA TYR A 151 -1.76 10.05 -3.42
C TYR A 151 -3.07 9.56 -4.06
N VAL A 152 -3.35 9.94 -5.30
CA VAL A 152 -4.57 9.51 -6.02
C VAL A 152 -4.60 7.99 -6.21
N ASP A 153 -3.45 7.39 -6.55
CA ASP A 153 -3.34 5.95 -6.70
C ASP A 153 -3.42 5.23 -5.35
N ALA A 154 -2.85 5.83 -4.29
CA ALA A 154 -2.89 5.29 -2.93
C ALA A 154 -4.32 5.25 -2.39
N GLU A 155 -5.05 6.36 -2.48
CA GLU A 155 -6.46 6.48 -2.08
C GLU A 155 -7.32 5.41 -2.78
N ALA A 156 -7.20 5.29 -4.10
CA ALA A 156 -7.93 4.27 -4.86
C ALA A 156 -7.58 2.84 -4.39
N SER A 157 -6.33 2.62 -3.99
CA SER A 157 -5.88 1.33 -3.47
C SER A 157 -6.48 1.02 -2.09
N PHE A 158 -6.55 2.00 -1.19
CA PHE A 158 -7.17 1.86 0.13
C PHE A 158 -8.69 1.72 0.07
N GLN A 159 -9.36 2.49 -0.80
CA GLN A 159 -10.79 2.33 -1.05
C GLN A 159 -11.12 0.92 -1.55
N ARG A 160 -10.32 0.38 -2.46
CA ARG A 160 -10.48 -1.00 -2.95
C ARG A 160 -10.18 -2.04 -1.87
N PHE A 161 -9.21 -1.76 -1.01
CA PHE A 161 -8.92 -2.61 0.14
C PHE A 161 -10.13 -2.72 1.07
N LEU A 162 -10.74 -1.58 1.44
CA LEU A 162 -11.92 -1.52 2.31
C LEU A 162 -13.15 -2.23 1.70
N GLN A 163 -13.36 -2.11 0.39
CA GLN A 163 -14.45 -2.80 -0.30
C GLN A 163 -14.32 -4.32 -0.27
N ASN A 164 -13.08 -4.83 -0.38
CA ASN A 164 -12.83 -6.27 -0.51
C ASN A 164 -12.50 -6.95 0.82
N ASN A 165 -12.10 -6.18 1.83
CA ASN A 165 -11.65 -6.70 3.13
C ASN A 165 -12.27 -5.88 4.28
N PRO A 166 -13.61 -5.72 4.34
CA PRO A 166 -14.25 -4.89 5.36
C PRO A 166 -14.03 -5.44 6.78
N ASP A 167 -13.89 -6.76 6.91
CA ASP A 167 -13.70 -7.44 8.21
C ASP A 167 -12.22 -7.65 8.58
N SER A 168 -11.28 -7.08 7.82
CA SER A 168 -9.86 -7.19 8.11
C SER A 168 -9.48 -6.33 9.33
N GLU A 169 -8.55 -6.82 10.15
CA GLU A 169 -7.95 -6.03 11.25
C GLU A 169 -7.28 -4.72 10.76
N LEU A 170 -6.95 -4.63 9.47
CA LEU A 170 -6.37 -3.42 8.86
C LEU A 170 -7.42 -2.46 8.30
N ALA A 171 -8.71 -2.84 8.28
CA ALA A 171 -9.80 -2.01 7.75
C ALA A 171 -9.87 -0.66 8.47
N ASP A 172 -9.80 -0.66 9.79
CA ASP A 172 -9.81 0.58 10.58
C ASP A 172 -8.63 1.50 10.24
N ASN A 173 -7.45 0.93 10.02
CA ASN A 173 -6.26 1.71 9.64
C ASN A 173 -6.41 2.28 8.21
N ALA A 174 -6.93 1.49 7.28
CA ALA A 174 -7.13 1.89 5.89
C ALA A 174 -8.10 3.07 5.72
N GLN A 175 -8.92 3.40 6.72
CA GLN A 175 -9.83 4.55 6.70
C GLN A 175 -9.12 5.91 6.85
N TYR A 176 -7.87 5.93 7.32
CA TYR A 176 -7.13 7.17 7.61
C TYR A 176 -6.25 7.67 6.46
N TRP A 177 -6.14 6.91 5.36
CA TRP A 177 -5.26 7.20 4.23
C TRP A 177 -6.04 7.71 3.02
#